data_AF-A0A9P8ITP4-F1
#
_entry.id   AF-A0A9P8ITP4-F1
#
_cell.length_a   1.000
_cell.length_b   1.000
_cell.length_c   1.000
_cell.angle_alpha   90.00
_cell.angle_beta   90.00
_cell.angle_gamma   90.00
#
_symmetry.space_group_name_H-M   'P 1'
#
loop_
_entity.id
_entity.type
_entity.pdbx_description
1 polymer ?
#
loop_
_entity_poly.entity_id
_entity_poly.type
_entity_poly.pdbx_seq_one_letter_code
_entity_poly.pdbx_strand_id
1 'polypeptide(L)'
;MVAEDYEAVLKGKYPGKDHAKRVVDLIRKDVPDANGILYLESQVTRMMEDSDEPEPFRQRRYFYYLTGCNLPDCAFIYDIQSAKSTLFIPPINPDDVIWSGLPVSIDEALAQYDVDEVKLTTELNATLAHLGSENPKSSAFAIANQVSDHVSFIGFDNKNFNVLKTAIETSRVVKDEFEVAMLRKANYISGIGHRAVFARAKTAKNEQEFEAAFKERCYSYGIKKMSYDPIAAAGRAAATLHYVPNNAPLEGKLNLLMDAGGEWNNYAADITRTFPLSGKFTKESRFIYETVLKMQKECIAVLKEGVVWDDVHMLAHKIAIDGLLEAGILKGDKDEILKARTSAAFLPHGLGHYLGMDTHDTGGNPNFGDKDKLFRYLRVRGTLPSGSVVTVEPGIYFCKFIIDPYLEDPVHSKFIDKEVLDKYWDVGGVRIEDNILITKTGSENLTDVPREADEMEALVSGS
;
A
#
# COMPACT_ATOMS: atom_id res chain seq x y z
N MET A 1 -7.83 19.96 -11.55
CA MET A 1 -7.09 18.69 -11.66
C MET A 1 -7.10 18.30 -13.11
N VAL A 2 -5.96 18.37 -13.80
CA VAL A 2 -5.83 17.64 -15.05
C VAL A 2 -5.70 16.20 -14.59
N ALA A 3 -6.80 15.46 -14.55
CA ALA A 3 -6.69 14.03 -14.69
C ALA A 3 -6.04 13.87 -16.06
N GLU A 4 -4.72 13.69 -16.09
CA GLU A 4 -4.11 12.98 -17.20
C GLU A 4 -5.00 11.75 -17.41
N ASP A 5 -5.44 11.58 -18.65
CA ASP A 5 -6.26 10.43 -19.03
C ASP A 5 -5.40 9.19 -18.76
N TYR A 6 -5.46 8.68 -17.53
CA TYR A 6 -4.66 7.53 -17.11
C TYR A 6 -5.01 6.34 -18.01
N GLU A 7 -6.22 6.29 -18.59
CA GLU A 7 -6.57 5.29 -19.60
C GLU A 7 -5.78 5.45 -20.91
N ALA A 8 -5.36 6.66 -21.29
CA ALA A 8 -4.46 6.86 -22.42
C ALA A 8 -3.06 6.31 -22.13
N VAL A 9 -2.51 6.55 -20.93
CA VAL A 9 -1.22 5.99 -20.50
C VAL A 9 -1.29 4.46 -20.44
N LEU A 10 -2.35 3.92 -19.85
CA LEU A 10 -2.56 2.48 -19.67
C LEU A 10 -2.86 1.70 -20.97
N LYS A 11 -3.07 2.38 -22.11
CA LYS A 11 -3.09 1.73 -23.43
C LYS A 11 -1.68 1.33 -23.91
N GLY A 12 -0.64 1.94 -23.34
CA GLY A 12 0.74 1.56 -23.59
C GLY A 12 1.10 0.23 -22.94
N LYS A 13 2.31 -0.27 -23.22
CA LYS A 13 2.89 -1.39 -22.49
C LYS A 13 3.43 -0.92 -21.15
N TYR A 14 3.38 -1.81 -20.16
CA TYR A 14 4.10 -1.62 -18.90
C TYR A 14 5.61 -1.44 -19.16
N PRO A 15 6.29 -0.41 -18.63
CA PRO A 15 7.65 -0.03 -19.01
C PRO A 15 8.75 -0.88 -18.35
N GLY A 16 8.66 -2.21 -18.49
CA GLY A 16 9.57 -3.17 -17.85
C GLY A 16 11.05 -2.97 -18.20
N LYS A 17 11.38 -2.61 -19.45
CA LYS A 17 12.77 -2.35 -19.85
C LYS A 17 13.34 -1.10 -19.19
N ASP A 18 12.55 -0.04 -19.05
CA ASP A 18 13.01 1.17 -18.38
C ASP A 18 13.18 0.94 -16.88
N HIS A 19 12.31 0.13 -16.26
CA HIS A 19 12.49 -0.33 -14.89
C HIS A 19 13.80 -1.10 -14.71
N ALA A 20 14.13 -2.02 -15.62
CA ALA A 20 15.37 -2.78 -15.58
C ALA A 20 16.61 -1.87 -15.67
N LYS A 21 16.60 -0.86 -16.55
CA LYS A 21 17.68 0.15 -16.64
C LYS A 21 17.86 0.91 -15.32
N ARG A 22 16.77 1.41 -14.72
CA ARG A 22 16.81 2.11 -13.42
C ARG A 22 17.42 1.24 -12.33
N VAL A 23 17.07 -0.05 -12.31
CA VAL A 23 17.61 -1.01 -11.34
C VAL A 23 19.10 -1.28 -11.57
N VAL A 24 19.54 -1.42 -12.82
CA VAL A 24 20.98 -1.53 -13.14
C VAL A 24 21.75 -0.30 -12.68
N ASP A 25 21.22 0.91 -12.92
CA ASP A 25 21.87 2.15 -12.50
C ASP A 25 22.00 2.24 -10.97
N LEU A 26 21.03 1.70 -10.22
CA LEU A 26 21.11 1.59 -8.76
C LEU A 26 22.12 0.54 -8.32
N ILE A 27 22.16 -0.64 -8.94
CA ILE A 27 23.17 -1.67 -8.66
C ILE A 27 24.58 -1.11 -8.89
N ARG A 28 24.78 -0.32 -9.94
CA ARG A 28 26.07 0.30 -10.26
C ARG A 28 26.55 1.33 -9.23
N LYS A 29 25.68 1.80 -8.34
CA LYS A 29 26.12 2.65 -7.21
C LYS A 29 26.88 1.84 -6.15
N ASP A 30 26.50 0.58 -5.93
CA ASP A 30 27.12 -0.32 -4.95
C ASP A 30 28.17 -1.23 -5.60
N VAL A 31 28.00 -1.57 -6.88
CA VAL A 31 28.88 -2.44 -7.67
C VAL A 31 29.20 -1.72 -9.00
N PRO A 32 30.18 -0.78 -9.02
CA PRO A 32 30.45 0.09 -10.17
C PRO A 32 30.61 -0.61 -11.52
N ASP A 33 31.27 -1.77 -11.53
CA ASP A 33 31.52 -2.57 -12.74
C ASP A 33 30.45 -3.64 -12.98
N ALA A 34 29.24 -3.49 -12.41
CA ALA A 34 28.16 -4.44 -12.55
C ALA A 34 27.85 -4.73 -14.01
N ASN A 35 28.04 -6.00 -14.36
CA ASN A 35 27.89 -6.56 -15.69
C ASN A 35 27.43 -8.03 -15.54
N GLY A 36 26.76 -8.57 -16.56
CA GLY A 36 26.15 -9.90 -16.55
C GLY A 36 24.64 -9.78 -16.65
N ILE A 37 23.91 -10.51 -15.81
CA ILE A 37 22.45 -10.59 -15.93
C ILE A 37 21.72 -10.23 -14.64
N LEU A 38 20.54 -9.65 -14.77
CA LEU A 38 19.51 -9.72 -13.73
C LEU A 38 18.65 -10.96 -14.00
N TYR A 39 18.40 -11.77 -12.97
CA TYR A 39 17.58 -12.96 -13.05
C TYR A 39 16.48 -12.94 -11.98
N LEU A 40 15.24 -13.16 -12.39
CA LEU A 40 14.08 -13.26 -11.51
C LEU A 40 13.14 -14.38 -11.98
N GLU A 41 12.50 -15.04 -11.03
CA GLU A 41 11.41 -15.99 -11.29
C GLU A 41 10.09 -15.37 -10.87
N SER A 42 9.02 -15.68 -11.61
CA SER A 42 7.67 -15.37 -11.20
C SER A 42 7.27 -16.20 -9.98
N GLN A 43 6.07 -15.94 -9.45
CA GLN A 43 5.47 -16.88 -8.53
C GLN A 43 5.12 -18.18 -9.28
N VAL A 44 5.34 -19.30 -8.60
CA VAL A 44 5.02 -20.63 -9.09
C VAL A 44 3.58 -21.00 -8.76
N THR A 45 2.95 -21.79 -9.61
CA THR A 45 1.64 -22.38 -9.30
C THR A 45 1.79 -23.37 -8.15
N ARG A 46 0.91 -23.26 -7.15
CA ARG A 46 0.86 -24.16 -5.98
C ARG A 46 -0.56 -24.63 -5.79
N MET A 47 -0.70 -25.87 -5.34
CA MET A 47 -1.98 -26.41 -4.89
C MET A 47 -2.08 -26.29 -3.38
N MET A 48 -3.29 -26.12 -2.87
CA MET A 48 -3.54 -26.20 -1.44
C MET A 48 -3.10 -27.58 -0.91
N GLU A 49 -2.61 -27.61 0.32
CA GLU A 49 -2.16 -28.85 0.97
C GLU A 49 -3.27 -29.91 0.93
N ASP A 50 -2.92 -31.12 0.46
CA ASP A 50 -3.82 -32.26 0.28
C ASP A 50 -5.07 -32.00 -0.61
N SER A 51 -5.01 -31.02 -1.52
CA SER A 51 -6.09 -30.65 -2.45
C SER A 51 -5.58 -30.48 -3.88
N ASP A 52 -6.47 -30.62 -4.88
CA ASP A 52 -6.20 -30.30 -6.29
C ASP A 52 -6.61 -28.86 -6.65
N GLU A 53 -7.04 -28.06 -5.67
CA GLU A 53 -7.39 -26.66 -5.85
C GLU A 53 -6.12 -25.76 -5.79
N PRO A 54 -5.91 -24.84 -6.75
CA PRO A 54 -4.77 -23.94 -6.73
C PRO A 54 -4.87 -22.93 -5.58
N GLU A 55 -3.74 -22.65 -4.94
CA GLU A 55 -3.63 -21.54 -3.99
C GLU A 55 -3.99 -20.21 -4.68
N PRO A 56 -4.55 -19.22 -3.95
CA PRO A 56 -4.76 -17.88 -4.48
C PRO A 56 -3.46 -17.30 -5.03
N PHE A 57 -3.36 -17.20 -6.35
CA PHE A 57 -2.15 -16.72 -7.01
C PHE A 57 -1.89 -15.25 -6.68
N ARG A 58 -0.67 -14.89 -6.25
CA ARG A 58 -0.21 -13.49 -6.16
C ARG A 58 1.21 -13.41 -6.70
N GLN A 59 1.42 -12.58 -7.71
CA GLN A 59 2.70 -12.48 -8.39
C GLN A 59 3.78 -11.88 -7.49
N ARG A 60 5.02 -12.36 -7.62
CA ARG A 60 6.20 -11.76 -6.98
C ARG A 60 6.40 -10.34 -7.50
N ARG A 61 6.40 -9.37 -6.58
CA ARG A 61 6.47 -7.93 -6.91
C ARG A 61 7.76 -7.54 -7.63
N TYR A 62 8.89 -8.15 -7.27
CA TYR A 62 10.18 -7.91 -7.94
C TYR A 62 10.15 -8.36 -9.40
N PHE A 63 9.60 -9.54 -9.69
CA PHE A 63 9.44 -10.06 -11.04
C PHE A 63 8.47 -9.19 -11.85
N TYR A 64 7.29 -8.90 -11.29
CA TYR A 64 6.31 -8.05 -11.98
C TYR A 64 6.88 -6.66 -12.27
N TYR A 65 7.64 -6.07 -11.34
CA TYR A 65 8.23 -4.74 -11.54
C TYR A 65 9.13 -4.67 -12.77
N LEU A 66 9.85 -5.74 -13.14
CA LEU A 66 10.72 -5.71 -14.32
C LEU A 66 10.06 -6.19 -15.61
N THR A 67 8.82 -6.68 -15.55
CA THR A 67 8.21 -7.41 -16.69
C THR A 67 6.78 -6.98 -17.01
N GLY A 68 6.02 -6.49 -16.03
CA GLY A 68 4.56 -6.39 -16.11
C GLY A 68 3.85 -7.75 -16.23
N CYS A 69 4.58 -8.86 -16.16
CA CYS A 69 4.06 -10.20 -16.42
C CYS A 69 3.37 -10.79 -15.19
N ASN A 70 2.09 -11.12 -15.36
CA ASN A 70 1.26 -11.72 -14.31
C ASN A 70 0.99 -13.22 -14.54
N LEU A 71 1.74 -13.86 -15.44
CA LEU A 71 1.68 -15.31 -15.65
C LEU A 71 2.49 -16.02 -14.54
N PRO A 72 2.02 -17.20 -14.09
CA PRO A 72 2.79 -18.05 -13.18
C PRO A 72 3.90 -18.79 -13.94
N ASP A 73 4.81 -19.43 -13.19
CA ASP A 73 5.79 -20.39 -13.70
C ASP A 73 6.69 -19.85 -14.83
N CYS A 74 6.97 -18.54 -14.80
CA CYS A 74 7.81 -17.83 -15.74
C CYS A 74 9.19 -17.49 -15.12
N ALA A 75 10.15 -17.18 -15.98
CA ALA A 75 11.44 -16.61 -15.58
C ALA A 75 11.80 -15.40 -16.43
N PHE A 76 12.70 -14.56 -15.95
CA PHE A 76 13.11 -13.34 -16.63
C PHE A 76 14.61 -13.15 -16.54
N ILE A 77 15.22 -12.78 -17.67
CA ILE A 77 16.63 -12.39 -17.77
C ILE A 77 16.69 -10.98 -18.37
N TYR A 78 17.49 -10.11 -17.75
CA TYR A 78 17.92 -8.86 -18.35
C TYR A 78 19.44 -8.87 -18.49
N ASP A 79 19.96 -8.89 -19.71
CA ASP A 79 21.39 -8.77 -19.99
C ASP A 79 21.81 -7.29 -19.89
N ILE A 80 22.67 -7.01 -18.92
CA ILE A 80 23.13 -5.66 -18.59
C ILE A 80 23.97 -5.05 -19.72
N GLN A 81 24.73 -5.87 -20.46
CA GLN A 81 25.65 -5.42 -21.50
C GLN A 81 24.89 -5.06 -22.78
N SER A 82 24.02 -5.96 -23.23
CA SER A 82 23.23 -5.75 -24.46
C SER A 82 21.94 -4.95 -24.22
N ALA A 83 21.58 -4.71 -22.95
CA ALA A 83 20.30 -4.15 -22.54
C ALA A 83 19.09 -4.94 -23.05
N LYS A 84 19.28 -6.25 -23.31
CA LYS A 84 18.26 -7.14 -23.87
C LYS A 84 17.48 -7.85 -22.75
N SER A 85 16.17 -7.83 -22.85
CA SER A 85 15.27 -8.55 -21.95
C SER A 85 14.67 -9.80 -22.60
N THR A 86 14.72 -10.93 -21.89
CA THR A 86 14.12 -12.20 -22.31
C THR A 86 13.17 -12.71 -21.22
N LEU A 87 11.90 -12.88 -21.59
CA LEU A 87 10.88 -13.53 -20.76
C LEU A 87 10.78 -15.01 -21.14
N PHE A 88 10.72 -15.90 -20.16
CA PHE A 88 10.54 -17.33 -20.35
C PHE A 88 9.15 -17.72 -19.84
N ILE A 89 8.33 -18.29 -20.70
CA ILE A 89 6.96 -18.75 -20.37
C ILE A 89 6.87 -20.28 -20.44
N PRO A 90 5.95 -20.93 -19.71
CA PRO A 90 5.75 -22.37 -19.80
C PRO A 90 5.42 -22.85 -21.23
N PRO A 91 5.86 -24.06 -21.63
CA PRO A 91 5.42 -24.67 -22.87
C PRO A 91 3.91 -24.97 -22.83
N ILE A 92 3.25 -24.92 -23.98
CA ILE A 92 1.84 -25.32 -24.07
C ILE A 92 1.75 -26.84 -23.92
N ASN A 93 1.05 -27.28 -22.88
CA ASN A 93 0.65 -28.67 -22.71
C ASN A 93 -0.77 -28.88 -23.29
N PRO A 94 -0.96 -29.79 -24.26
CA PRO A 94 -2.28 -30.06 -24.84
C PRO A 94 -3.36 -30.41 -23.82
N ASP A 95 -3.00 -31.09 -22.72
CA ASP A 95 -3.96 -31.44 -21.67
C ASP A 95 -4.44 -30.18 -20.95
N ASP A 96 -3.53 -29.26 -20.59
CA ASP A 96 -3.88 -28.00 -19.92
C ASP A 96 -4.80 -27.13 -20.78
N VAL A 97 -4.69 -27.20 -22.12
CA VAL A 97 -5.59 -26.47 -23.03
C VAL A 97 -7.04 -26.92 -22.85
N ILE A 98 -7.26 -28.22 -22.65
CA ILE A 98 -8.60 -28.79 -22.45
C ILE A 98 -9.18 -28.36 -21.09
N TRP A 99 -8.34 -28.34 -20.05
CA TRP A 99 -8.78 -28.12 -18.67
C TRP A 99 -8.79 -26.65 -18.23
N SER A 100 -7.86 -25.84 -18.73
CA SER A 100 -7.58 -24.48 -18.25
C SER A 100 -7.63 -23.41 -19.36
N GLY A 101 -7.89 -23.83 -20.59
CA GLY A 101 -7.88 -22.95 -21.76
C GLY A 101 -6.49 -22.77 -22.36
N LEU A 102 -6.43 -22.17 -23.55
CA LEU A 102 -5.17 -21.96 -24.26
C LEU A 102 -4.26 -20.99 -23.50
N PRO A 103 -3.05 -21.40 -23.08
CA PRO A 103 -2.09 -20.49 -22.45
C PRO A 103 -1.61 -19.41 -23.44
N VAL A 104 -1.08 -18.32 -22.90
CA VAL A 104 -0.47 -17.25 -23.71
C VAL A 104 0.67 -17.81 -24.55
N SER A 105 0.63 -17.56 -25.85
CA SER A 105 1.70 -17.94 -26.79
C SER A 105 2.90 -16.99 -26.74
N ILE A 106 4.01 -17.38 -27.36
CA ILE A 106 5.22 -16.54 -27.49
C ILE A 106 4.90 -15.20 -28.16
N ASP A 107 4.14 -15.22 -29.26
CA ASP A 107 3.79 -14.01 -30.02
C ASP A 107 2.86 -13.08 -29.23
N GLU A 108 1.89 -13.65 -28.50
CA GLU A 108 1.00 -12.88 -27.63
C GLU A 108 1.76 -12.25 -26.45
N ALA A 109 2.65 -13.02 -25.82
CA ALA A 109 3.51 -12.50 -24.74
C ALA A 109 4.43 -11.38 -25.24
N LEU A 110 5.03 -11.52 -26.42
CA LEU A 110 5.86 -10.49 -27.03
C LEU A 110 5.03 -9.24 -27.41
N ALA A 111 3.78 -9.42 -27.84
CA ALA A 111 2.85 -8.34 -28.11
C ALA A 111 2.36 -7.64 -26.83
N GLN A 112 2.25 -8.35 -25.72
CA GLN A 112 1.71 -7.84 -24.45
C GLN A 112 2.77 -7.19 -23.55
N TYR A 113 3.92 -7.84 -23.38
CA TYR A 113 4.95 -7.41 -22.43
C TYR A 113 6.03 -6.57 -23.11
N ASP A 114 6.64 -5.66 -22.37
CA ASP A 114 7.76 -4.85 -22.84
C ASP A 114 9.07 -5.64 -22.70
N VAL A 115 9.23 -6.64 -23.56
CA VAL A 115 10.43 -7.48 -23.63
C VAL A 115 10.95 -7.60 -25.05
N ASP A 116 12.24 -7.87 -25.21
CA ASP A 116 12.85 -8.00 -26.54
C ASP A 116 12.73 -9.41 -27.12
N GLU A 117 12.59 -10.42 -26.26
CA GLU A 117 12.45 -11.81 -26.66
C GLU A 117 11.55 -12.59 -25.67
N VAL A 118 10.80 -13.56 -26.19
CA VAL A 118 10.08 -14.54 -25.39
C VAL A 118 10.55 -15.95 -25.79
N LYS A 119 10.87 -16.78 -24.80
CA LYS A 119 11.31 -18.18 -24.97
C LYS A 119 10.50 -19.12 -24.08
N LEU A 120 10.69 -20.42 -24.24
CA LEU A 120 10.10 -21.41 -23.34
C LEU A 120 10.99 -21.65 -22.11
N THR A 121 10.39 -21.94 -20.96
CA THR A 121 11.13 -22.27 -19.72
C THR A 121 12.06 -23.48 -19.87
N THR A 122 11.78 -24.39 -20.81
CA THR A 122 12.65 -25.51 -21.18
C THR A 122 14.01 -25.07 -21.75
N GLU A 123 14.12 -23.83 -22.23
CA GLU A 123 15.34 -23.24 -22.80
C GLU A 123 16.15 -22.42 -21.79
N LEU A 124 15.66 -22.29 -20.55
CA LEU A 124 16.20 -21.36 -19.56
C LEU A 124 17.65 -21.66 -19.17
N ASN A 125 17.92 -22.87 -18.71
CA ASN A 125 19.27 -23.27 -18.26
C ASN A 125 20.28 -23.25 -19.42
N ALA A 126 19.87 -23.62 -20.62
CA ALA A 126 20.72 -23.53 -21.82
C ALA A 126 21.06 -22.07 -22.15
N THR A 127 20.08 -21.16 -22.02
CA THR A 127 20.29 -19.72 -22.24
C THR A 127 21.22 -19.12 -21.18
N LEU A 128 21.03 -19.45 -19.90
CA LEU A 128 21.93 -19.03 -18.81
C LEU A 128 23.37 -19.51 -19.04
N ALA A 129 23.54 -20.79 -19.40
CA ALA A 129 24.86 -21.36 -19.65
C ALA A 129 25.58 -20.68 -20.84
N HIS A 130 24.83 -20.35 -21.90
CA HIS A 130 25.36 -19.63 -23.05
C HIS A 130 25.82 -18.22 -22.66
N LEU A 131 24.97 -17.42 -22.02
CA LEU A 131 25.29 -16.05 -21.59
C LEU A 131 26.49 -16.03 -20.63
N GLY A 132 26.55 -16.97 -19.68
CA GLY A 132 27.70 -17.10 -18.79
C GLY A 132 28.99 -17.43 -19.56
N SER A 133 28.93 -18.36 -20.52
CA SER A 133 30.11 -18.76 -21.30
C SER A 133 30.67 -17.66 -22.22
N GLU A 134 29.83 -16.77 -22.73
CA GLU A 134 30.26 -15.64 -23.57
C GLU A 134 31.03 -14.59 -22.78
N ASN A 135 30.71 -14.42 -21.49
CA ASN A 135 31.43 -13.53 -20.60
C ASN A 135 31.57 -14.11 -19.18
N PRO A 136 32.52 -15.03 -18.96
CA PRO A 136 32.61 -15.76 -17.69
C PRO A 136 32.81 -14.87 -16.47
N LYS A 137 33.54 -13.75 -16.62
CA LYS A 137 33.82 -12.81 -15.52
C LYS A 137 32.58 -12.04 -15.06
N SER A 138 31.47 -12.15 -15.78
CA SER A 138 30.22 -11.47 -15.45
C SER A 138 29.50 -12.09 -14.25
N SER A 139 28.53 -11.36 -13.72
CA SER A 139 27.78 -11.76 -12.53
C SER A 139 26.33 -12.09 -12.86
N ALA A 140 25.83 -13.16 -12.26
CA ALA A 140 24.39 -13.39 -12.16
C ALA A 140 23.85 -12.68 -10.89
N PHE A 141 23.03 -11.66 -11.08
CA PHE A 141 22.32 -10.97 -10.00
C PHE A 141 20.93 -11.58 -9.86
N ALA A 142 20.59 -12.09 -8.68
CA ALA A 142 19.28 -12.66 -8.39
C ALA A 142 18.83 -12.29 -6.96
N ILE A 143 17.65 -12.71 -6.54
CA ILE A 143 17.18 -12.53 -5.17
C ILE A 143 17.37 -13.85 -4.41
N ALA A 144 18.06 -13.79 -3.27
CA ALA A 144 18.28 -14.95 -2.41
C ALA A 144 16.93 -15.60 -2.01
N ASN A 145 16.89 -16.94 -1.98
CA ASN A 145 15.71 -17.76 -1.68
C ASN A 145 14.52 -17.59 -2.65
N GLN A 146 14.73 -16.96 -3.81
CA GLN A 146 13.74 -16.87 -4.89
C GLN A 146 14.18 -17.59 -6.17
N VAL A 147 15.35 -18.22 -6.16
CA VAL A 147 15.87 -19.03 -7.25
C VAL A 147 15.55 -20.51 -6.97
N SER A 148 14.92 -21.18 -7.92
CA SER A 148 14.57 -22.60 -7.84
C SER A 148 15.80 -23.51 -7.94
N ASP A 149 15.77 -24.65 -7.25
CA ASP A 149 16.92 -25.57 -7.14
C ASP A 149 17.43 -26.11 -8.49
N HIS A 150 16.54 -26.21 -9.49
CA HIS A 150 16.87 -26.70 -10.82
C HIS A 150 17.54 -25.63 -11.71
N VAL A 151 17.60 -24.36 -11.27
CA VAL A 151 18.21 -23.26 -12.01
C VAL A 151 19.70 -23.23 -11.73
N SER A 152 20.50 -23.23 -12.80
CA SER A 152 21.95 -23.21 -12.71
C SER A 152 22.55 -22.02 -13.45
N PHE A 153 23.35 -21.23 -12.75
CA PHE A 153 24.15 -20.14 -13.34
C PHE A 153 25.52 -20.66 -13.82
N ILE A 154 25.52 -21.78 -14.55
CA ILE A 154 26.76 -22.33 -15.12
C ILE A 154 27.35 -21.30 -16.08
N GLY A 155 28.67 -21.16 -16.08
CA GLY A 155 29.39 -20.22 -16.94
C GLY A 155 29.60 -18.83 -16.32
N PHE A 156 28.84 -18.44 -15.29
CA PHE A 156 29.11 -17.20 -14.54
C PHE A 156 30.11 -17.47 -13.41
N ASP A 157 31.24 -16.75 -13.40
CA ASP A 157 32.26 -16.81 -12.34
C ASP A 157 31.71 -16.29 -11.01
N ASN A 158 30.75 -15.35 -11.07
CA ASN A 158 30.23 -14.64 -9.92
C ASN A 158 28.71 -14.73 -9.81
N LYS A 159 28.22 -14.83 -8.57
CA LYS A 159 26.79 -14.77 -8.23
C LYS A 159 26.61 -13.76 -7.11
N ASN A 160 25.74 -12.77 -7.31
CA ASN A 160 25.48 -11.74 -6.30
C ASN A 160 23.98 -11.66 -6.00
N PHE A 161 23.59 -12.19 -4.84
CA PHE A 161 22.18 -12.25 -4.42
C PHE A 161 21.81 -11.21 -3.36
N ASN A 162 22.72 -10.26 -3.11
CA ASN A 162 22.59 -9.30 -2.01
C ASN A 162 22.05 -7.94 -2.46
N VAL A 163 22.30 -7.54 -3.71
CA VAL A 163 22.04 -6.16 -4.18
C VAL A 163 20.76 -5.99 -4.98
N LEU A 164 20.32 -7.02 -5.73
CA LEU A 164 19.20 -6.88 -6.67
C LEU A 164 17.89 -6.50 -5.97
N LYS A 165 17.58 -7.15 -4.85
CA LYS A 165 16.37 -6.86 -4.07
C LYS A 165 16.33 -5.40 -3.64
N THR A 166 17.38 -4.91 -2.99
CA THR A 166 17.46 -3.53 -2.50
C THR A 166 17.43 -2.50 -3.62
N ALA A 167 18.06 -2.79 -4.77
CA ALA A 167 17.99 -1.92 -5.94
C ALA A 167 16.56 -1.81 -6.49
N ILE A 168 15.82 -2.92 -6.59
CA ILE A 168 14.42 -2.90 -7.00
C ILE A 168 13.55 -2.17 -5.96
N GLU A 169 13.73 -2.45 -4.66
CA GLU A 169 12.99 -1.78 -3.59
C GLU A 169 13.20 -0.26 -3.62
N THR A 170 14.42 0.19 -3.88
CA THR A 170 14.76 1.62 -4.01
C THR A 170 14.16 2.22 -5.28
N SER A 171 14.21 1.50 -6.40
CA SER A 171 13.60 1.94 -7.67
C SER A 171 12.10 2.14 -7.55
N ARG A 172 11.40 1.23 -6.84
CA ARG A 172 9.94 1.27 -6.62
C ARG A 172 9.45 2.46 -5.80
N VAL A 173 10.32 3.13 -5.04
CA VAL A 173 9.91 4.30 -4.24
C VAL A 173 9.39 5.42 -5.13
N VAL A 174 10.06 5.68 -6.25
CA VAL A 174 9.70 6.74 -7.20
C VAL A 174 8.96 6.12 -8.37
N LYS A 175 7.69 6.48 -8.53
CA LYS A 175 6.78 5.96 -9.55
C LYS A 175 7.00 6.73 -10.84
N ASP A 176 7.04 6.02 -11.96
CA ASP A 176 6.91 6.66 -13.27
C ASP A 176 5.45 6.90 -13.66
N GLU A 177 5.24 7.51 -14.83
CA GLU A 177 3.91 7.88 -15.32
C GLU A 177 2.96 6.69 -15.44
N PHE A 178 3.45 5.52 -15.87
CA PHE A 178 2.62 4.32 -16.02
C PHE A 178 2.22 3.78 -14.64
N GLU A 179 3.15 3.77 -13.68
CA GLU A 179 2.87 3.38 -12.30
C GLU A 179 1.88 4.32 -11.62
N VAL A 180 2.02 5.64 -11.81
CA VAL A 180 1.06 6.63 -11.31
C VAL A 180 -0.32 6.42 -11.95
N ALA A 181 -0.39 6.14 -13.26
CA ALA A 181 -1.65 5.84 -13.93
C ALA A 181 -2.35 4.59 -13.36
N MET A 182 -1.58 3.55 -13.03
CA MET A 182 -2.09 2.35 -12.34
C MET A 182 -2.66 2.68 -10.95
N LEU A 183 -1.94 3.49 -10.15
CA LEU A 183 -2.38 3.93 -8.83
C LEU A 183 -3.63 4.82 -8.88
N ARG A 184 -3.72 5.72 -9.88
CA ARG A 184 -4.93 6.52 -10.16
C ARG A 184 -6.13 5.63 -10.44
N LYS A 185 -5.97 4.60 -11.26
CA LYS A 185 -7.04 3.65 -11.58
C LYS A 185 -7.48 2.84 -10.35
N ALA A 186 -6.53 2.36 -9.54
CA ALA A 186 -6.82 1.69 -8.28
C ALA A 186 -7.60 2.61 -7.32
N ASN A 187 -7.17 3.88 -7.18
CA ASN A 187 -7.84 4.88 -6.35
C ASN A 187 -9.25 5.17 -6.82
N TYR A 188 -9.43 5.41 -8.12
CA TYR A 188 -10.73 5.71 -8.72
C TYR A 188 -11.74 4.58 -8.46
N ILE A 189 -11.38 3.33 -8.74
CA ILE A 189 -12.27 2.19 -8.54
C ILE A 189 -12.55 1.97 -7.04
N SER A 190 -11.53 2.10 -6.19
CA SER A 190 -11.70 2.04 -4.73
C SER A 190 -12.63 3.14 -4.22
N GLY A 191 -12.59 4.33 -4.81
CA GLY A 191 -13.50 5.42 -4.50
C GLY A 191 -14.95 5.12 -4.89
N ILE A 192 -15.17 4.41 -6.01
CA ILE A 192 -16.51 3.87 -6.35
C ILE A 192 -16.95 2.86 -5.28
N GLY A 193 -16.04 2.01 -4.80
CA GLY A 193 -16.27 1.09 -3.69
C GLY A 193 -16.73 1.81 -2.41
N HIS A 194 -16.01 2.84 -1.97
CA HIS A 194 -16.37 3.67 -0.82
C HIS A 194 -17.75 4.34 -1.00
N ARG A 195 -18.05 4.86 -2.18
CA ARG A 195 -19.39 5.43 -2.47
C ARG A 195 -20.51 4.38 -2.35
N ALA A 196 -20.25 3.13 -2.74
CA ALA A 196 -21.20 2.03 -2.54
C ALA A 196 -21.39 1.66 -1.05
N VAL A 197 -20.34 1.76 -0.24
CA VAL A 197 -20.40 1.60 1.23
C VAL A 197 -21.31 2.67 1.84
N PHE A 198 -21.16 3.94 1.46
CA PHE A 198 -22.00 5.02 2.01
C PHE A 198 -23.48 4.82 1.64
N ALA A 199 -23.76 4.42 0.41
CA ALA A 199 -25.12 4.09 -0.03
C ALA A 199 -25.73 2.90 0.73
N ARG A 200 -24.90 1.99 1.26
CA ARG A 200 -25.33 0.81 2.03
C ARG A 200 -25.66 1.12 3.50
N ALA A 201 -25.23 2.26 4.02
CA ALA A 201 -25.30 2.58 5.45
C ALA A 201 -26.71 2.53 6.06
N LYS A 202 -27.75 2.89 5.31
CA LYS A 202 -29.14 2.85 5.81
C LYS A 202 -29.72 1.44 5.93
N THR A 203 -29.22 0.48 5.16
CA THR A 203 -29.82 -0.85 5.06
C THR A 203 -29.01 -1.93 5.75
N ALA A 204 -27.69 -1.72 5.91
CA ALA A 204 -26.79 -2.66 6.58
C ALA A 204 -27.26 -3.01 7.99
N LYS A 205 -27.08 -4.28 8.40
CA LYS A 205 -27.37 -4.77 9.75
C LYS A 205 -26.10 -5.13 10.53
N ASN A 206 -25.03 -5.46 9.83
CA ASN A 206 -23.72 -5.76 10.39
C ASN A 206 -22.60 -5.14 9.55
N GLU A 207 -21.38 -5.23 10.06
CA GLU A 207 -20.16 -4.75 9.40
C GLU A 207 -19.89 -5.46 8.06
N GLN A 208 -20.24 -6.74 7.94
CA GLN A 208 -19.96 -7.59 6.78
C GLN A 208 -20.65 -7.08 5.53
N GLU A 209 -21.85 -6.51 5.67
CA GLU A 209 -22.60 -5.96 4.54
C GLU A 209 -21.90 -4.75 3.90
N PHE A 210 -21.10 -4.00 4.64
CA PHE A 210 -20.28 -2.92 4.11
C PHE A 210 -19.07 -3.44 3.36
N GLU A 211 -18.36 -4.41 3.93
CA GLU A 211 -17.27 -5.11 3.23
C GLU A 211 -17.76 -5.71 1.92
N ALA A 212 -18.93 -6.36 1.92
CA ALA A 212 -19.53 -6.94 0.73
C ALA A 212 -19.88 -5.87 -0.32
N ALA A 213 -20.43 -4.71 0.09
CA ALA A 213 -20.74 -3.62 -0.83
C ALA A 213 -19.49 -3.05 -1.50
N PHE A 214 -18.40 -2.90 -0.73
CA PHE A 214 -17.12 -2.44 -1.26
C PHE A 214 -16.54 -3.44 -2.28
N LYS A 215 -16.44 -4.71 -1.89
CA LYS A 215 -15.88 -5.77 -2.74
C LYS A 215 -16.71 -5.94 -4.01
N GLU A 216 -18.03 -6.10 -3.91
CA GLU A 216 -18.92 -6.23 -5.08
C GLU A 216 -18.67 -5.12 -6.09
N ARG A 217 -18.64 -3.87 -5.62
CA ARG A 217 -18.48 -2.72 -6.49
C ARG A 217 -17.11 -2.64 -7.13
N CYS A 218 -16.04 -2.96 -6.41
CA CYS A 218 -14.70 -3.00 -6.99
C CYS A 218 -14.59 -4.12 -8.04
N TYR A 219 -15.15 -5.31 -7.74
CA TYR A 219 -15.17 -6.45 -8.65
C TYR A 219 -15.91 -6.15 -9.95
N SER A 220 -17.07 -5.48 -9.90
CA SER A 220 -17.82 -5.11 -11.10
C SER A 220 -17.11 -4.08 -11.98
N TYR A 221 -16.08 -3.40 -11.47
CA TYR A 221 -15.19 -2.49 -12.20
C TYR A 221 -13.83 -3.11 -12.56
N GLY A 222 -13.68 -4.42 -12.37
CA GLY A 222 -12.53 -5.19 -12.84
C GLY A 222 -11.40 -5.39 -11.83
N ILE A 223 -11.50 -4.83 -10.61
CA ILE A 223 -10.57 -5.17 -9.53
C ILE A 223 -10.90 -6.57 -9.01
N LYS A 224 -10.01 -7.52 -9.27
CA LYS A 224 -10.19 -8.93 -8.86
C LYS A 224 -9.69 -9.24 -7.45
N LYS A 225 -8.95 -8.33 -6.82
CA LYS A 225 -8.32 -8.51 -5.51
C LYS A 225 -8.30 -7.22 -4.74
N MET A 226 -8.50 -7.29 -3.43
CA MET A 226 -8.27 -6.14 -2.56
C MET A 226 -6.78 -6.06 -2.24
N SER A 227 -6.29 -4.85 -1.97
CA SER A 227 -4.89 -4.61 -1.58
C SER A 227 -4.57 -5.27 -0.23
N TYR A 228 -5.57 -5.32 0.64
CA TYR A 228 -5.60 -5.92 1.98
C TYR A 228 -7.05 -6.27 2.33
N ASP A 229 -7.27 -7.04 3.40
CA ASP A 229 -8.63 -7.33 3.86
C ASP A 229 -9.31 -6.03 4.33
N PRO A 230 -10.47 -5.66 3.76
CA PRO A 230 -11.19 -4.46 4.19
C PRO A 230 -11.48 -4.49 5.69
N ILE A 231 -11.35 -3.34 6.32
CA ILE A 231 -11.63 -3.12 7.73
C ILE A 231 -12.96 -2.37 7.81
N ALA A 232 -14.01 -3.04 8.27
CA ALA A 232 -15.32 -2.44 8.51
C ALA A 232 -15.58 -2.43 10.02
N ALA A 233 -15.09 -1.40 10.70
CA ALA A 233 -15.05 -1.35 12.15
C ALA A 233 -16.09 -0.38 12.70
N ALA A 234 -17.16 -0.88 13.32
CA ALA A 234 -18.22 -0.04 13.86
C ALA A 234 -18.09 0.18 15.37
N GLY A 235 -18.41 1.40 15.82
CA GLY A 235 -18.35 1.81 17.22
C GLY A 235 -16.96 1.62 17.80
N ARG A 236 -16.86 1.04 19.01
CA ARG A 236 -15.57 0.81 19.69
C ARG A 236 -14.57 -0.05 18.90
N ALA A 237 -15.04 -0.88 17.95
CA ALA A 237 -14.16 -1.66 17.10
C ALA A 237 -13.26 -0.76 16.23
N ALA A 238 -13.69 0.46 15.90
CA ALA A 238 -12.89 1.44 15.15
C ALA A 238 -11.61 1.87 15.89
N ALA A 239 -11.47 1.55 17.18
CA ALA A 239 -10.24 1.75 17.94
C ALA A 239 -9.20 0.62 17.77
N THR A 240 -9.55 -0.45 17.03
CA THR A 240 -8.66 -1.56 16.67
C THR A 240 -8.15 -1.35 15.24
N LEU A 241 -6.87 -1.02 15.10
CA LEU A 241 -6.32 -0.49 13.83
C LEU A 241 -6.48 -1.42 12.62
N HIS A 242 -6.29 -2.74 12.79
CA HIS A 242 -6.44 -3.75 11.74
C HIS A 242 -7.59 -4.73 12.08
N TYR A 243 -8.80 -4.19 12.29
CA TYR A 243 -10.01 -4.98 12.58
C TYR A 243 -10.57 -5.63 11.30
N VAL A 244 -10.53 -6.96 11.22
CA VAL A 244 -11.03 -7.74 10.08
C VAL A 244 -12.14 -8.77 10.36
N PRO A 245 -12.60 -9.05 11.62
CA PRO A 245 -13.74 -9.95 11.82
C PRO A 245 -15.02 -9.52 11.08
N ASN A 246 -15.25 -8.21 10.96
CA ASN A 246 -16.30 -7.58 10.16
C ASN A 246 -17.68 -8.24 10.27
N ASN A 247 -18.09 -8.71 11.45
CA ASN A 247 -19.34 -9.46 11.61
C ASN A 247 -20.20 -8.98 12.77
N ALA A 248 -19.81 -7.89 13.45
CA ALA A 248 -20.57 -7.41 14.59
C ALA A 248 -21.81 -6.62 14.12
N PRO A 249 -22.92 -6.69 14.89
CA PRO A 249 -24.14 -5.92 14.61
C PRO A 249 -23.89 -4.41 14.73
N LEU A 250 -24.69 -3.60 14.04
CA LEU A 250 -24.55 -2.13 14.01
C LEU A 250 -25.37 -1.41 15.08
N GLU A 251 -26.33 -2.08 15.71
CA GLU A 251 -27.25 -1.47 16.66
C GLU A 251 -26.51 -0.78 17.82
N GLY A 252 -26.89 0.47 18.12
CA GLY A 252 -26.30 1.28 19.19
C GLY A 252 -24.90 1.85 18.90
N LYS A 253 -24.30 1.57 17.74
CA LYS A 253 -22.98 2.10 17.37
C LYS A 253 -23.11 3.47 16.69
N LEU A 254 -22.21 4.40 17.02
CA LEU A 254 -22.26 5.78 16.51
C LEU A 254 -21.69 5.89 15.09
N ASN A 255 -20.46 5.40 14.92
CA ASN A 255 -19.67 5.57 13.70
C ASN A 255 -19.31 4.21 13.11
N LEU A 256 -18.96 4.21 11.82
CA LEU A 256 -18.20 3.15 11.19
C LEU A 256 -16.94 3.75 10.55
N LEU A 257 -15.80 3.11 10.80
CA LEU A 257 -14.55 3.35 10.10
C LEU A 257 -14.41 2.26 9.03
N MET A 258 -14.42 2.70 7.77
CA MET A 258 -14.19 1.85 6.60
C MET A 258 -12.80 2.14 6.06
N ASP A 259 -11.90 1.19 6.20
CA ASP A 259 -10.55 1.22 5.63
C ASP A 259 -10.46 0.10 4.59
N ALA A 260 -10.45 0.48 3.32
CA ALA A 260 -10.52 -0.46 2.21
C ALA A 260 -9.92 0.11 0.92
N GLY A 261 -9.16 -0.73 0.23
CA GLY A 261 -8.52 -0.40 -1.04
C GLY A 261 -8.43 -1.61 -1.97
N GLY A 262 -8.68 -1.36 -3.25
CA GLY A 262 -8.58 -2.35 -4.32
C GLY A 262 -7.20 -2.38 -4.98
N GLU A 263 -6.83 -3.54 -5.52
CA GLU A 263 -5.58 -3.73 -6.26
C GLU A 263 -5.86 -3.82 -7.77
N TRP A 264 -5.40 -2.83 -8.54
CA TRP A 264 -5.48 -2.82 -10.01
C TRP A 264 -4.15 -3.30 -10.62
N ASN A 265 -4.17 -4.45 -11.30
CA ASN A 265 -3.00 -5.23 -11.77
C ASN A 265 -1.73 -5.03 -10.92
N ASN A 266 -1.80 -5.44 -9.65
CA ASN A 266 -0.71 -5.38 -8.69
C ASN A 266 -0.32 -4.00 -8.16
N TYR A 267 -1.08 -2.93 -8.43
CA TYR A 267 -0.93 -1.61 -7.79
C TYR A 267 -2.08 -1.34 -6.83
N ALA A 268 -1.75 -0.98 -5.60
CA ALA A 268 -2.68 -0.84 -4.49
C ALA A 268 -3.26 0.57 -4.40
N ALA A 269 -4.54 0.66 -4.02
CA ALA A 269 -5.07 1.82 -3.31
C ALA A 269 -5.23 1.48 -1.82
N ASP A 270 -5.31 2.52 -1.00
CA ASP A 270 -5.48 2.44 0.46
C ASP A 270 -6.26 3.66 0.95
N ILE A 271 -7.52 3.49 1.35
CA ILE A 271 -8.42 4.62 1.61
C ILE A 271 -9.24 4.31 2.85
N THR A 272 -9.18 5.20 3.82
CA THR A 272 -10.00 5.17 5.04
C THR A 272 -10.99 6.33 5.07
N ARG A 273 -12.25 6.02 5.38
CA ARG A 273 -13.31 6.98 5.70
C ARG A 273 -14.05 6.56 6.95
N THR A 274 -14.29 7.52 7.84
CA THR A 274 -15.16 7.35 9.00
C THR A 274 -16.48 8.09 8.76
N PHE A 275 -17.62 7.50 9.08
CA PHE A 275 -18.93 8.11 8.85
C PHE A 275 -19.97 7.71 9.92
N PRO A 276 -21.02 8.51 10.14
CA PRO A 276 -22.00 8.23 11.17
C PRO A 276 -23.04 7.22 10.67
N LEU A 277 -23.26 6.12 11.40
CA LEU A 277 -24.20 5.07 11.00
C LEU A 277 -25.66 5.56 10.95
N SER A 278 -26.01 6.56 11.74
CA SER A 278 -27.34 7.19 11.78
C SER A 278 -27.57 8.23 10.68
N GLY A 279 -26.54 8.56 9.89
CA GLY A 279 -26.55 9.66 8.92
C GLY A 279 -26.19 11.04 9.49
N LYS A 280 -26.04 11.18 10.82
CA LYS A 280 -25.54 12.41 11.46
C LYS A 280 -24.55 12.10 12.56
N PHE A 281 -23.45 12.84 12.60
CA PHE A 281 -22.50 12.68 13.70
C PHE A 281 -23.10 13.17 15.02
N THR A 282 -22.77 12.49 16.11
CA THR A 282 -22.95 13.09 17.45
C THR A 282 -22.01 14.28 17.61
N LYS A 283 -22.25 15.12 18.61
CA LYS A 283 -21.37 16.26 18.90
C LYS A 283 -19.91 15.82 19.09
N GLU A 284 -19.70 14.78 19.90
CA GLU A 284 -18.39 14.21 20.21
C GLU A 284 -17.75 13.60 18.97
N SER A 285 -18.50 12.82 18.17
CA SER A 285 -17.98 12.20 16.95
C SER A 285 -17.61 13.25 15.90
N ARG A 286 -18.45 14.28 15.73
CA ARG A 286 -18.21 15.36 14.77
C ARG A 286 -16.95 16.15 15.13
N PHE A 287 -16.80 16.50 16.41
CA PHE A 287 -15.63 17.25 16.86
C PHE A 287 -14.32 16.50 16.60
N ILE A 288 -14.28 15.19 16.92
CA ILE A 288 -13.10 14.35 16.63
C ILE A 288 -12.89 14.19 15.12
N TYR A 289 -13.97 14.03 14.36
CA TYR A 289 -13.91 13.97 12.90
C TYR A 289 -13.27 15.21 12.28
N GLU A 290 -13.75 16.39 12.66
CA GLU A 290 -13.23 17.67 12.16
C GLU A 290 -11.78 17.90 12.61
N THR A 291 -11.40 17.44 13.81
CA THR A 291 -10.01 17.46 14.28
C THR A 291 -9.10 16.60 13.39
N VAL A 292 -9.50 15.36 13.10
CA VAL A 292 -8.72 14.45 12.23
C VAL A 292 -8.68 14.97 10.79
N LEU A 293 -9.77 15.55 10.29
CA LEU A 293 -9.80 16.20 8.97
C LEU A 293 -8.82 17.38 8.89
N LYS A 294 -8.73 18.19 9.95
CA LYS A 294 -7.74 19.26 10.08
C LYS A 294 -6.31 18.70 10.08
N MET A 295 -6.05 17.65 10.87
CA MET A 295 -4.74 16.96 10.89
C MET A 295 -4.34 16.55 9.47
N GLN A 296 -5.25 15.91 8.73
CA GLN A 296 -4.97 15.43 7.37
C GLN A 296 -4.68 16.59 6.42
N LYS A 297 -5.56 17.60 6.37
CA LYS A 297 -5.43 18.75 5.46
C LYS A 297 -4.13 19.52 5.67
N GLU A 298 -3.77 19.79 6.92
CA GLU A 298 -2.54 20.52 7.24
C GLU A 298 -1.28 19.67 6.98
N CYS A 299 -1.32 18.36 7.24
CA CYS A 299 -0.22 17.46 6.87
C CYS A 299 -0.02 17.40 5.36
N ILE A 300 -1.10 17.26 4.57
CA ILE A 300 -1.03 17.26 3.09
C ILE A 300 -0.49 18.60 2.57
N ALA A 301 -0.91 19.73 3.15
CA ALA A 301 -0.55 21.06 2.67
C ALA A 301 0.97 21.35 2.71
N VAL A 302 1.73 20.66 3.55
CA VAL A 302 3.19 20.82 3.65
C VAL A 302 3.98 19.84 2.79
N LEU A 303 3.31 18.87 2.13
CA LEU A 303 3.98 17.84 1.35
C LEU A 303 4.55 18.40 0.05
N LYS A 304 5.83 18.11 -0.15
CA LYS A 304 6.61 18.37 -1.37
C LYS A 304 7.91 17.58 -1.28
N GLU A 305 8.65 17.53 -2.37
CA GLU A 305 10.00 16.98 -2.38
C GLU A 305 10.88 17.57 -1.27
N GLY A 306 11.62 16.69 -0.59
CA GLY A 306 12.57 17.05 0.45
C GLY A 306 11.96 17.30 1.83
N VAL A 307 10.63 17.27 1.98
CA VAL A 307 10.00 17.34 3.31
C VAL A 307 10.42 16.14 4.15
N VAL A 308 10.73 16.37 5.43
CA VAL A 308 11.08 15.32 6.39
C VAL A 308 9.78 14.73 6.94
N TRP A 309 9.50 13.46 6.67
CA TRP A 309 8.25 12.79 7.07
C TRP A 309 8.05 12.78 8.59
N ASP A 310 9.13 12.60 9.35
CA ASP A 310 9.13 12.69 10.81
C ASP A 310 8.54 14.02 11.32
N ASP A 311 8.84 15.14 10.63
CA ASP A 311 8.31 16.46 11.00
C ASP A 311 6.82 16.60 10.67
N VAL A 312 6.35 15.99 9.57
CA VAL A 312 4.92 15.95 9.22
C VAL A 312 4.15 15.10 10.22
N HIS A 313 4.70 13.97 10.65
CA HIS A 313 4.13 13.16 11.72
C HIS A 313 4.05 13.94 13.05
N MET A 314 5.08 14.72 13.39
CA MET A 314 5.05 15.61 14.55
C MET A 314 4.02 16.74 14.40
N LEU A 315 3.78 17.26 13.19
CA LEU A 315 2.71 18.21 12.92
C LEU A 315 1.34 17.61 13.22
N ALA A 316 1.08 16.36 12.77
CA ALA A 316 -0.15 15.66 13.09
C ALA A 316 -0.39 15.57 14.61
N HIS A 317 0.64 15.21 15.39
CA HIS A 317 0.53 15.16 16.85
C HIS A 317 0.26 16.53 17.48
N LYS A 318 0.88 17.61 17.00
CA LYS A 318 0.61 18.97 17.50
C LYS A 318 -0.86 19.35 17.29
N ILE A 319 -1.40 19.09 16.10
CA ILE A 319 -2.81 19.37 15.79
C ILE A 319 -3.74 18.49 16.63
N ALA A 320 -3.40 17.21 16.83
CA ALA A 320 -4.16 16.31 17.70
C ALA A 320 -4.20 16.82 19.14
N ILE A 321 -3.07 17.31 19.67
CA ILE A 321 -2.98 17.90 21.00
C ILE A 321 -3.87 19.14 21.10
N ASP A 322 -3.80 20.05 20.14
CA ASP A 322 -4.62 21.27 20.13
C ASP A 322 -6.12 20.92 20.12
N GLY A 323 -6.55 19.97 19.28
CA GLY A 323 -7.94 19.52 19.24
C GLY A 323 -8.40 18.80 20.51
N LEU A 324 -7.56 17.93 21.07
CA LEU A 324 -7.90 17.22 22.31
C LEU A 324 -7.91 18.14 23.55
N LEU A 325 -7.12 19.23 23.54
CA LEU A 325 -7.20 20.31 24.53
C LEU A 325 -8.52 21.08 24.39
N GLU A 326 -8.93 21.42 23.17
CA GLU A 326 -10.20 22.10 22.90
C GLU A 326 -11.42 21.22 23.29
N ALA A 327 -11.35 19.90 23.07
CA ALA A 327 -12.33 18.94 23.56
C ALA A 327 -12.40 18.86 25.10
N GLY A 328 -11.37 19.34 25.81
CA GLY A 328 -11.18 19.18 27.25
C GLY A 328 -10.73 17.77 27.66
N ILE A 329 -10.38 16.89 26.71
CA ILE A 329 -9.87 15.53 27.00
C ILE A 329 -8.44 15.63 27.54
N LEU A 330 -7.63 16.50 26.93
CA LEU A 330 -6.33 16.88 27.46
C LEU A 330 -6.43 18.18 28.25
N LYS A 331 -5.50 18.38 29.20
CA LYS A 331 -5.36 19.60 29.99
C LYS A 331 -3.90 19.92 30.29
N GLY A 332 -3.61 21.19 30.53
CA GLY A 332 -2.26 21.67 30.82
C GLY A 332 -1.59 22.34 29.61
N ASP A 333 -0.26 22.39 29.62
CA ASP A 333 0.54 23.02 28.57
C ASP A 333 0.79 22.06 27.39
N LYS A 334 0.60 22.54 26.17
CA LYS A 334 0.71 21.72 24.95
C LYS A 334 2.12 21.21 24.67
N ASP A 335 3.15 21.98 25.00
CA ASP A 335 4.54 21.60 24.76
C ASP A 335 4.98 20.55 25.79
N GLU A 336 4.49 20.65 27.03
CA GLU A 336 4.68 19.62 28.04
C GLU A 336 3.99 18.30 27.68
N ILE A 337 2.75 18.35 27.16
CA ILE A 337 2.02 17.17 26.67
C ILE A 337 2.80 16.48 25.54
N LEU A 338 3.27 17.27 24.55
CA LEU A 338 4.04 16.75 23.43
C LEU A 338 5.37 16.17 23.89
N LYS A 339 6.09 16.86 24.79
CA LYS A 339 7.34 16.37 25.38
C LYS A 339 7.14 15.06 26.14
N ALA A 340 6.03 14.93 26.87
CA ALA A 340 5.68 13.71 27.59
C ALA A 340 5.24 12.57 26.66
N ARG A 341 4.94 12.82 25.38
CA ARG A 341 4.42 11.84 24.40
C ARG A 341 3.02 11.34 24.72
N THR A 342 2.24 12.09 25.50
CA THR A 342 0.88 11.68 25.91
C THR A 342 -0.08 11.54 24.71
N SER A 343 0.14 12.28 23.63
CA SER A 343 -0.64 12.16 22.38
C SER A 343 -0.55 10.77 21.73
N ALA A 344 0.50 9.98 22.02
CA ALA A 344 0.64 8.61 21.54
C ALA A 344 -0.46 7.67 22.06
N ALA A 345 -1.16 8.04 23.14
CA ALA A 345 -2.32 7.29 23.63
C ALA A 345 -3.51 7.36 22.67
N PHE A 346 -3.61 8.45 21.89
CA PHE A 346 -4.74 8.76 21.01
C PHE A 346 -4.41 8.61 19.53
N LEU A 347 -3.15 8.81 19.13
CA LEU A 347 -2.61 8.49 17.81
C LEU A 347 -1.44 7.50 18.00
N PRO A 348 -1.70 6.18 18.03
CA PRO A 348 -0.67 5.18 18.36
C PRO A 348 0.11 4.65 17.15
N HIS A 349 -0.26 5.01 15.92
CA HIS A 349 0.39 4.53 14.70
C HIS A 349 1.10 5.66 13.94
N GLY A 350 1.90 5.29 12.93
CA GLY A 350 2.56 6.26 12.05
C GLY A 350 1.57 7.04 11.20
N LEU A 351 1.93 8.25 10.78
CA LEU A 351 1.06 9.13 9.96
C LEU A 351 0.70 8.52 8.58
N GLY A 352 1.50 7.58 8.11
CA GLY A 352 1.32 6.93 6.82
C GLY A 352 2.58 6.23 6.35
N HIS A 353 2.54 5.73 5.12
CA HIS A 353 3.55 4.87 4.54
C HIS A 353 3.65 5.05 3.02
N TYR A 354 4.73 4.55 2.40
CA TYR A 354 4.76 4.45 0.95
C TYR A 354 3.67 3.49 0.47
N LEU A 355 3.09 3.82 -0.68
CA LEU A 355 2.09 3.04 -1.39
C LEU A 355 2.57 2.80 -2.83
N GLY A 356 2.33 1.60 -3.35
CA GLY A 356 2.73 1.24 -4.70
C GLY A 356 2.18 -0.13 -5.07
N MET A 357 3.07 -1.08 -5.36
CA MET A 357 2.63 -2.44 -5.70
C MET A 357 2.18 -3.28 -4.49
N ASP A 358 2.55 -2.82 -3.30
CA ASP A 358 2.09 -3.32 -2.01
C ASP A 358 1.48 -2.15 -1.24
N THR A 359 0.50 -2.43 -0.38
CA THR A 359 -0.15 -1.44 0.49
C THR A 359 0.90 -0.71 1.34
N HIS A 360 1.65 -1.48 2.12
CA HIS A 360 2.88 -1.03 2.77
C HIS A 360 4.06 -1.26 1.82
N ASP A 361 4.32 -0.30 0.94
CA ASP A 361 5.34 -0.41 -0.11
C ASP A 361 6.78 -0.32 0.44
N THR A 362 7.74 -0.68 -0.40
CA THR A 362 9.16 -0.81 -0.01
C THR A 362 9.87 0.53 0.15
N GLY A 363 11.06 0.52 0.76
CA GLY A 363 11.96 1.69 0.79
C GLY A 363 11.69 2.75 1.88
N GLY A 364 10.75 2.49 2.79
CA GLY A 364 10.41 3.43 3.88
C GLY A 364 11.35 3.44 5.09
N ASN A 365 12.25 2.45 5.23
CA ASN A 365 13.23 2.36 6.33
C ASN A 365 12.64 2.50 7.76
N PRO A 366 11.60 1.72 8.12
CA PRO A 366 11.02 1.76 9.47
C PRO A 366 12.04 1.41 10.56
N ASN A 367 11.86 1.99 11.74
CA ASN A 367 12.62 1.62 12.95
C ASN A 367 11.68 1.18 14.08
N PHE A 368 11.19 -0.06 14.02
CA PHE A 368 10.31 -0.61 15.07
C PHE A 368 11.00 -0.77 16.44
N GLY A 369 12.32 -0.63 16.49
CA GLY A 369 13.11 -0.60 17.72
C GLY A 369 13.24 0.79 18.35
N ASP A 370 12.63 1.83 17.76
CA ASP A 370 12.72 3.19 18.30
C ASP A 370 12.15 3.26 19.72
N LYS A 371 12.93 3.91 20.61
CA LYS A 371 12.55 4.08 22.01
C LYS A 371 11.50 5.17 22.17
N ASP A 372 11.49 6.15 21.28
CA ASP A 372 10.44 7.17 21.26
C ASP A 372 9.17 6.57 20.63
N LYS A 373 8.09 6.55 21.44
CA LYS A 373 6.83 5.89 21.09
C LYS A 373 6.14 6.53 19.89
N LEU A 374 6.38 7.81 19.60
CA LEU A 374 5.78 8.47 18.42
C LEU A 374 6.36 7.88 17.13
N PHE A 375 7.67 7.68 17.07
CA PHE A 375 8.34 7.29 15.83
C PHE A 375 8.42 5.77 15.61
N ARG A 376 8.16 4.96 16.63
CA ARG A 376 8.29 3.50 16.59
C ARG A 376 7.51 2.85 15.46
N TYR A 377 6.30 3.32 15.18
CA TYR A 377 5.41 2.72 14.19
C TYR A 377 5.38 3.47 12.85
N LEU A 378 6.28 4.44 12.65
CA LEU A 378 6.47 5.03 11.33
C LEU A 378 7.04 4.00 10.35
N ARG A 379 6.40 3.90 9.20
CA ARG A 379 6.83 3.05 8.09
C ARG A 379 7.72 3.76 7.09
N VAL A 380 7.69 5.09 7.08
CA VAL A 380 8.58 5.96 6.32
C VAL A 380 9.38 6.82 7.30
N ARG A 381 10.69 6.96 7.07
CA ARG A 381 11.59 7.83 7.84
C ARG A 381 12.41 8.70 6.89
N GLY A 382 12.65 9.94 7.27
CA GLY A 382 13.49 10.87 6.49
C GLY A 382 12.74 11.61 5.39
N THR A 383 13.47 12.02 4.34
CA THR A 383 12.96 12.92 3.31
C THR A 383 12.18 12.20 2.21
N LEU A 384 11.05 12.78 1.78
CA LEU A 384 10.28 12.25 0.65
C LEU A 384 10.84 12.73 -0.71
N PRO A 385 11.09 11.82 -1.68
CA PRO A 385 11.46 12.21 -3.04
C PRO A 385 10.24 12.55 -3.89
N SER A 386 10.40 13.43 -4.89
CA SER A 386 9.38 13.65 -5.92
C SER A 386 9.08 12.35 -6.67
N GLY A 387 7.82 12.11 -7.02
CA GLY A 387 7.34 10.89 -7.68
C GLY A 387 7.04 9.73 -6.72
N SER A 388 7.31 9.87 -5.42
CA SER A 388 6.83 8.89 -4.44
C SER A 388 5.35 9.09 -4.13
N VAL A 389 4.66 8.01 -3.76
CA VAL A 389 3.26 8.04 -3.30
C VAL A 389 3.21 7.56 -1.85
N VAL A 390 2.57 8.33 -0.99
CA VAL A 390 2.39 8.02 0.44
C VAL A 390 0.92 8.06 0.83
N THR A 391 0.54 7.26 1.82
CA THR A 391 -0.72 7.47 2.55
C THR A 391 -0.56 8.66 3.52
N VAL A 392 -1.63 9.43 3.72
CA VAL A 392 -1.75 10.40 4.82
C VAL A 392 -3.00 10.07 5.59
N GLU A 393 -2.81 9.38 6.71
CA GLU A 393 -3.86 8.66 7.43
C GLU A 393 -3.93 9.00 8.93
N PRO A 394 -3.93 10.29 9.34
CA PRO A 394 -4.05 10.62 10.76
C PRO A 394 -5.34 10.02 11.35
N GLY A 395 -5.27 9.71 12.64
CA GLY A 395 -6.43 9.25 13.39
C GLY A 395 -6.37 9.57 14.87
N ILE A 396 -7.54 9.54 15.50
CA ILE A 396 -7.73 9.66 16.95
C ILE A 396 -8.59 8.49 17.40
N TYR A 397 -8.07 7.72 18.36
CA TYR A 397 -8.69 6.48 18.82
C TYR A 397 -8.89 6.49 20.34
N PHE A 398 -10.01 5.94 20.77
CA PHE A 398 -10.41 5.78 22.16
C PHE A 398 -10.38 4.30 22.53
N CYS A 399 -9.17 3.74 22.64
CA CYS A 399 -8.94 2.35 23.02
C CYS A 399 -8.54 2.24 24.49
N LYS A 400 -9.38 1.60 25.32
CA LYS A 400 -9.09 1.41 26.75
C LYS A 400 -7.76 0.74 27.02
N PHE A 401 -7.43 -0.33 26.27
CA PHE A 401 -6.16 -1.06 26.45
C PHE A 401 -4.92 -0.21 26.15
N ILE A 402 -5.06 0.84 25.35
CA ILE A 402 -3.97 1.76 25.03
C ILE A 402 -3.96 2.95 26.00
N ILE A 403 -5.13 3.48 26.37
CA ILE A 403 -5.24 4.71 27.16
C ILE A 403 -5.18 4.45 28.67
N ASP A 404 -5.74 3.35 29.19
CA ASP A 404 -5.76 3.05 30.62
C ASP A 404 -4.34 3.06 31.25
N PRO A 405 -3.29 2.50 30.62
CA PRO A 405 -1.92 2.65 31.12
C PRO A 405 -1.43 4.11 31.25
N TYR A 406 -1.91 5.03 30.41
CA TYR A 406 -1.58 6.46 30.52
C TYR A 406 -2.37 7.14 31.65
N LEU A 407 -3.55 6.62 32.00
CA LEU A 407 -4.33 7.09 33.15
C LEU A 407 -3.72 6.65 34.49
N GLU A 408 -2.98 5.54 34.49
CA GLU A 408 -2.30 5.00 35.68
C GLU A 408 -0.89 5.58 35.89
N ASP A 409 -0.23 6.03 34.82
CA ASP A 409 1.11 6.63 34.88
C ASP A 409 1.07 8.09 35.37
N PRO A 410 1.73 8.46 36.50
CA PRO A 410 1.78 9.84 37.00
C PRO A 410 2.36 10.86 36.02
N VAL A 411 3.18 10.45 35.06
CA VAL A 411 3.72 11.32 34.00
C VAL A 411 2.60 11.82 33.09
N HIS A 412 1.65 10.94 32.77
CA HIS A 412 0.63 11.16 31.75
C HIS A 412 -0.73 11.54 32.33
N SER A 413 -1.13 10.92 33.44
CA SER A 413 -2.48 11.06 34.03
C SER A 413 -2.83 12.50 34.39
N LYS A 414 -1.84 13.31 34.78
CA LYS A 414 -2.03 14.75 35.04
C LYS A 414 -2.52 15.55 33.83
N PHE A 415 -2.25 15.07 32.61
CA PHE A 415 -2.62 15.72 31.36
C PHE A 415 -3.95 15.23 30.79
N ILE A 416 -4.57 14.18 31.33
CA ILE A 416 -5.80 13.59 30.79
C ILE A 416 -6.95 13.84 31.76
N ASP A 417 -8.06 14.36 31.26
CA ASP A 417 -9.29 14.51 32.04
C ASP A 417 -10.20 13.29 31.84
N LYS A 418 -10.23 12.42 32.85
CA LYS A 418 -10.96 11.15 32.78
C LYS A 418 -12.48 11.35 32.64
N GLU A 419 -13.04 12.35 33.32
CA GLU A 419 -14.49 12.60 33.27
C GLU A 419 -14.93 13.10 31.91
N VAL A 420 -14.10 13.89 31.23
CA VAL A 420 -14.35 14.31 29.85
C VAL A 420 -14.12 13.15 28.88
N LEU A 421 -13.02 12.41 29.03
CA LEU A 421 -12.68 11.24 28.22
C LEU A 421 -13.80 10.19 28.20
N ASP A 422 -14.49 9.98 29.33
CA ASP A 422 -15.55 8.97 29.45
C ASP A 422 -16.71 9.18 28.47
N LYS A 423 -16.86 10.39 27.89
CA LYS A 423 -17.87 10.71 26.87
C LYS A 423 -17.49 10.24 25.47
N TYR A 424 -16.23 9.90 25.22
CA TYR A 424 -15.70 9.64 23.89
C TYR A 424 -15.48 8.16 23.57
N TRP A 425 -15.63 7.25 24.54
CA TRP A 425 -15.38 5.82 24.31
C TRP A 425 -16.19 5.25 23.14
N ASP A 426 -17.45 5.67 22.98
CA ASP A 426 -18.33 5.17 21.91
C ASP A 426 -18.11 5.83 20.55
N VAL A 427 -17.29 6.89 20.48
CA VAL A 427 -16.74 7.38 19.20
C VAL A 427 -15.89 6.28 18.57
N GLY A 428 -15.21 5.48 19.39
CA GLY A 428 -14.33 4.40 18.98
C GLY A 428 -13.04 4.95 18.38
N GLY A 429 -13.05 5.24 17.10
CA GLY A 429 -11.91 5.82 16.40
C GLY A 429 -12.34 6.54 15.14
N VAL A 430 -11.56 7.55 14.77
CA VAL A 430 -11.69 8.23 13.49
C VAL A 430 -10.33 8.17 12.81
N ARG A 431 -10.32 7.71 11.55
CA ARG A 431 -9.21 7.84 10.62
C ARG A 431 -9.73 8.39 9.30
N ILE A 432 -8.94 9.26 8.66
CA ILE A 432 -9.21 9.79 7.32
C ILE A 432 -7.91 9.67 6.54
N GLU A 433 -7.95 8.92 5.45
CA GLU A 433 -6.75 8.53 4.70
C GLU A 433 -6.91 8.74 3.20
N ASP A 434 -5.85 9.31 2.61
CA ASP A 434 -5.75 9.52 1.18
C ASP A 434 -4.37 9.13 0.65
N ASN A 435 -4.30 8.88 -0.66
CA ASN A 435 -3.07 8.52 -1.37
C ASN A 435 -2.51 9.75 -2.09
N ILE A 436 -1.31 10.16 -1.70
CA ILE A 436 -0.73 11.44 -2.07
C ILE A 436 0.55 11.24 -2.88
N LEU A 437 0.53 11.70 -4.13
CA LEU A 437 1.70 11.77 -5.00
C LEU A 437 2.52 13.01 -4.65
N ILE A 438 3.79 12.81 -4.29
CA ILE A 438 4.73 13.89 -3.99
C ILE A 438 5.26 14.47 -5.30
N THR A 439 5.26 15.79 -5.41
CA THR A 439 5.83 16.53 -6.55
C THR A 439 6.97 17.43 -6.08
N LYS A 440 7.72 18.00 -7.03
CA LYS A 440 8.83 18.92 -6.72
C LYS A 440 8.41 20.12 -5.86
N THR A 441 7.22 20.66 -6.08
CA THR A 441 6.76 21.91 -5.46
C THR A 441 5.56 21.74 -4.52
N GLY A 442 5.02 20.54 -4.40
CA GLY A 442 3.80 20.27 -3.63
C GLY A 442 3.42 18.80 -3.68
N SER A 443 2.13 18.52 -3.65
CA SER A 443 1.61 17.16 -3.81
C SER A 443 0.30 17.14 -4.59
N GLU A 444 -0.06 15.98 -5.09
CA GLU A 444 -1.36 15.70 -5.71
C GLU A 444 -2.08 14.62 -4.91
N ASN A 445 -3.36 14.84 -4.61
CA ASN A 445 -4.19 13.80 -4.02
C ASN A 445 -4.81 12.92 -5.12
N LEU A 446 -4.52 11.63 -5.08
CA LEU A 446 -5.06 10.64 -6.02
C LEU A 446 -6.44 10.12 -5.60
N THR A 447 -6.83 10.33 -4.35
CA THR A 447 -8.09 9.86 -3.77
C THR A 447 -9.21 10.87 -4.01
N ASP A 448 -10.29 10.41 -4.68
CA ASP A 448 -11.44 11.24 -5.05
C ASP A 448 -12.63 11.12 -4.08
N VAL A 449 -12.45 10.43 -2.95
CA VAL A 449 -13.54 10.12 -2.02
C VAL A 449 -13.83 11.33 -1.13
N PRO A 450 -15.11 11.76 -1.02
CA PRO A 450 -15.56 12.77 -0.08
C PRO A 450 -15.04 12.59 1.34
N ARG A 451 -14.73 13.69 2.02
CA ARG A 451 -14.19 13.70 3.41
C ARG A 451 -14.60 14.90 4.24
N GLU A 452 -15.38 15.83 3.68
CA GLU A 452 -15.93 16.93 4.47
C GLU A 452 -17.08 16.39 5.33
N ALA A 453 -17.18 16.82 6.59
CA ALA A 453 -18.16 16.25 7.54
C ALA A 453 -19.60 16.36 7.02
N ASP A 454 -19.97 17.52 6.48
CA ASP A 454 -21.31 17.76 5.93
C ASP A 454 -21.58 16.93 4.67
N GLU A 455 -20.57 16.71 3.83
CA GLU A 455 -20.68 15.88 2.64
C GLU A 455 -20.86 14.40 3.02
N MET A 456 -20.14 13.92 4.06
CA MET A 456 -20.31 12.57 4.58
C MET A 456 -21.71 12.35 5.16
N GLU A 457 -22.25 13.31 5.92
CA GLU A 457 -23.62 13.23 6.44
C GLU A 457 -24.64 13.19 5.29
N ALA A 458 -24.47 14.00 4.25
CA ALA A 458 -25.34 14.01 3.08
C ALA A 458 -25.32 12.68 2.32
N LEU A 459 -24.12 12.14 2.05
CA LEU A 459 -23.94 10.87 1.33
C LEU A 459 -24.58 9.69 2.06
N VAL A 460 -24.38 9.60 3.36
CA VAL A 460 -24.98 8.53 4.18
C VAL A 460 -26.49 8.74 4.34
N SER A 461 -26.94 9.98 4.44
CA SER A 461 -28.36 10.33 4.49
C SER A 461 -29.05 10.24 3.13
N GLY A 462 -28.35 9.93 2.04
CA GLY A 462 -28.89 9.86 0.67
C GLY A 462 -29.63 11.14 0.26
N SER A 463 -29.12 12.29 0.70
CA SER A 463 -29.69 13.63 0.48
C SER A 463 -28.90 14.43 -0.55
#